data_AF-A0A7G2BZZ9-F1
#
_entry.id   AF-A0A7G2BZZ9-F1
#
_cell.length_a   1.000
_cell.length_b   1.000
_cell.length_c   1.000
_cell.angle_alpha   90.00
_cell.angle_beta   90.00
_cell.angle_gamma   90.00
#
_symmetry.space_group_name_H-M   'P 1'
#
loop_
_entity.id
_entity.type
_entity.pdbx_description
1 polymer ?
#
loop_
_entity_poly.entity_id
_entity_poly.type
_entity_poly.pdbx_seq_one_letter_code
_entity_poly.pdbx_strand_id
1 'polypeptide(L)'
;MEKKEKEHRYAVWQLFRRLSEAKLGETVTLGSYVYCASVLMLSAEELVNGAVQFGDGQFSGEDEVSTMEKTVNALLSPLNEVPASALLKEVQEVFSLEEKLELLYVLTAPLVRLSAMREATDQVAARVQEGLPNDLRSCLYSAPQNGEVISSKHLYFLLCVYKRNSVPFDTTAIQLVTKSCDFITALLKSSLGIREKENVFRVGDGGEGHYAFGIRRPLTECDDTLFLQRCFVTLAACSQNATQSHLHSKALRKFLDVLSYTPNYDIDPDLLVEMAVTVYTTHLSTVVEEELARSLEMQLLVVLSRLRFSNLREKASLCSLLRILCSRKPLTTEDTSYRNEWKRLSGLIVQHIVEALPASDVCVHESECSEKCIQLAVGQASCFLLPFSFWCETAEWYLNSRSCSAAVARALFVYRANYSTTSSRRHYRPVSRQCLGILSRCAEIMSSGQLSRDQMSARVEPWLQTVHYLDSPPGDVVPLINEICLSIQGTVHPEVVTF
;
A
#
# COMPACT_ATOMS: atom_id res chain seq x y z
N MET A 1 -22.90 -10.47 -6.91
CA MET A 1 -22.09 -10.13 -5.73
C MET A 1 -23.00 -9.89 -4.53
N GLU A 2 -23.94 -8.94 -4.61
CA GLU A 2 -24.90 -8.61 -3.53
C GLU A 2 -25.57 -9.82 -2.85
N LYS A 3 -26.02 -10.83 -3.63
CA LYS A 3 -26.61 -12.06 -3.07
C LYS A 3 -25.62 -12.80 -2.14
N LYS A 4 -24.37 -12.99 -2.57
CA LYS A 4 -23.34 -13.67 -1.78
C LYS A 4 -22.94 -12.87 -0.54
N GLU A 5 -22.85 -11.55 -0.67
CA GLU A 5 -22.58 -10.66 0.47
C GLU A 5 -23.69 -10.73 1.51
N LYS A 6 -24.97 -10.72 1.07
CA LYS A 6 -26.11 -10.88 1.96
C LYS A 6 -26.13 -12.25 2.64
N GLU A 7 -25.84 -13.33 1.88
CA GLU A 7 -25.72 -14.69 2.42
C GLU A 7 -24.57 -14.80 3.44
N HIS A 8 -23.43 -14.17 3.15
CA HIS A 8 -22.29 -14.13 4.06
C HIS A 8 -22.61 -13.36 5.34
N ARG A 9 -23.15 -12.14 5.25
CA ARG A 9 -23.61 -11.36 6.42
C ARG A 9 -24.61 -12.14 7.27
N TYR A 10 -25.56 -12.82 6.63
CA TYR A 10 -26.52 -13.66 7.33
C TYR A 10 -25.84 -14.85 8.04
N ALA A 11 -24.90 -15.54 7.38
CA ALA A 11 -24.16 -16.63 7.99
C ALA A 11 -23.31 -16.18 9.19
N VAL A 12 -22.61 -15.05 9.08
CA VAL A 12 -21.83 -14.42 10.16
C VAL A 12 -22.75 -14.08 11.34
N TRP A 13 -23.92 -13.49 11.08
CA TRP A 13 -24.92 -13.19 12.11
C TRP A 13 -25.46 -14.44 12.81
N GLN A 14 -25.80 -15.49 12.06
CA GLN A 14 -26.29 -16.75 12.63
C GLN A 14 -25.22 -17.45 13.48
N LEU A 15 -23.96 -17.41 13.04
CA LEU A 15 -22.83 -17.92 13.82
C LEU A 15 -22.69 -17.15 15.13
N PHE A 16 -22.76 -15.82 15.08
CA PHE A 16 -22.74 -14.98 16.28
C PHE A 16 -23.86 -15.34 17.25
N ARG A 17 -25.13 -15.41 16.79
CA ARG A 17 -26.26 -15.78 17.65
C ARG A 17 -26.00 -17.11 18.37
N ARG A 18 -25.58 -18.12 17.60
CA ARG A 18 -25.28 -19.45 18.15
C ARG A 18 -24.15 -19.43 19.18
N LEU A 19 -23.10 -18.64 18.97
CA LEU A 19 -22.00 -18.52 19.92
C LEU A 19 -22.39 -17.71 21.16
N SER A 20 -23.18 -16.65 21.01
CA SER A 20 -23.60 -15.79 22.14
C SER A 20 -24.48 -16.53 23.15
N GLU A 21 -25.21 -17.55 22.70
CA GLU A 21 -26.07 -18.42 23.52
C GLU A 21 -25.38 -19.73 23.93
N ALA A 22 -24.13 -19.94 23.50
CA ALA A 22 -23.43 -21.20 23.71
C ALA A 22 -22.99 -21.38 25.17
N LYS A 23 -23.11 -22.61 25.65
CA LYS A 23 -22.51 -23.07 26.91
C LYS A 23 -21.25 -23.88 26.61
N LEU A 24 -20.11 -23.39 27.09
CA LEU A 24 -18.80 -24.00 26.86
C LEU A 24 -18.69 -25.34 27.60
N GLY A 25 -18.25 -26.38 26.90
CA GLY A 25 -18.17 -27.75 27.40
C GLY A 25 -19.48 -28.55 27.33
N GLU A 26 -20.63 -27.88 27.22
CA GLU A 26 -21.94 -28.54 27.07
C GLU A 26 -22.41 -28.57 25.62
N THR A 27 -22.47 -27.40 24.98
CA THR A 27 -23.02 -27.24 23.61
C THR A 27 -21.95 -27.07 22.55
N VAL A 28 -20.78 -26.57 22.94
CA VAL A 28 -19.63 -26.32 22.06
C VAL A 28 -18.35 -26.52 22.88
N THR A 29 -17.32 -27.11 22.26
CA THR A 29 -16.00 -27.20 22.88
C THR A 29 -15.34 -25.83 22.92
N LEU A 30 -14.43 -25.62 23.86
CA LEU A 30 -13.72 -24.34 23.98
C LEU A 30 -12.91 -24.03 22.71
N GLY A 31 -12.19 -25.01 22.15
CA GLY A 31 -11.43 -24.83 20.91
C GLY A 31 -12.30 -24.42 19.72
N SER A 32 -13.43 -25.11 19.48
CA SER A 32 -14.37 -24.73 18.42
C SER A 32 -15.00 -23.35 18.63
N TYR A 33 -15.28 -22.99 19.88
CA TYR A 33 -15.77 -21.66 20.21
C TYR A 33 -14.74 -20.58 19.86
N VAL A 34 -13.49 -20.77 20.28
CA VAL A 34 -12.38 -19.85 20.03
C VAL A 34 -12.13 -19.68 18.53
N TYR A 35 -12.14 -20.79 17.78
CA TYR A 35 -12.05 -20.76 16.32
C TYR A 35 -13.15 -19.89 15.72
N CYS A 36 -14.42 -20.17 16.06
CA CYS A 36 -15.55 -19.42 15.52
C CYS A 36 -15.53 -17.94 15.96
N ALA A 37 -15.13 -17.64 17.20
CA ALA A 37 -14.97 -16.28 17.68
C ALA A 37 -13.86 -15.55 16.91
N SER A 38 -12.74 -16.21 16.58
CA SER A 38 -11.68 -15.61 15.75
C SER A 38 -12.17 -15.27 14.34
N VAL A 39 -13.02 -16.11 13.75
CA VAL A 39 -13.65 -15.87 12.44
C VAL A 39 -14.60 -14.68 12.48
N LEU A 40 -15.41 -14.56 13.55
CA LEU A 40 -16.27 -13.40 13.76
C LEU A 40 -15.46 -12.11 13.95
N MET A 41 -14.36 -12.16 14.69
CA MET A 41 -13.46 -11.01 14.88
C MET A 41 -12.74 -10.60 13.58
N LEU A 42 -12.48 -11.53 12.67
CA LEU A 42 -11.98 -11.23 11.33
C LEU A 42 -13.04 -10.58 10.43
N SER A 43 -14.32 -10.85 10.71
CA SER A 43 -15.48 -10.40 9.92
C SER A 43 -16.34 -9.40 10.71
N ALA A 44 -15.67 -8.54 11.51
CA ALA A 44 -16.34 -7.66 12.46
C ALA A 44 -17.28 -6.66 11.77
N GLU A 45 -16.91 -6.16 10.59
CA GLU A 45 -17.74 -5.25 9.80
C GLU A 45 -19.01 -5.95 9.31
N GLU A 46 -18.88 -7.16 8.77
CA GLU A 46 -20.02 -7.98 8.32
C GLU A 46 -20.93 -8.38 9.48
N LEU A 47 -20.34 -8.60 10.66
CA LEU A 47 -21.07 -8.91 11.88
C LEU A 47 -21.91 -7.70 12.34
N VAL A 48 -21.33 -6.51 12.41
CA VAL A 48 -22.07 -5.28 12.78
C VAL A 48 -23.18 -4.99 11.78
N ASN A 49 -22.87 -5.06 10.48
CA ASN A 49 -23.86 -4.89 9.42
C ASN A 49 -24.97 -5.96 9.50
N GLY A 50 -24.60 -7.21 9.82
CA GLY A 50 -25.54 -8.29 10.05
C GLY A 50 -26.44 -8.05 11.26
N ALA A 51 -25.90 -7.51 12.36
CA ALA A 51 -26.67 -7.17 13.56
C ALA A 51 -27.70 -6.08 13.30
N VAL A 52 -27.33 -5.04 12.55
CA VAL A 52 -28.27 -3.97 12.13
C VAL A 52 -29.34 -4.52 11.19
N GLN A 53 -28.96 -5.37 10.24
CA GLN A 53 -29.88 -5.87 9.20
C GLN A 53 -30.83 -6.98 9.68
N PHE A 54 -30.36 -7.86 10.57
CA PHE A 54 -31.05 -9.09 10.96
C PHE A 54 -31.29 -9.21 12.47
N GLY A 55 -30.87 -8.22 13.27
CA GLY A 55 -31.20 -8.14 14.68
C GLY A 55 -32.70 -7.92 14.85
N ASP A 56 -33.34 -8.73 15.72
CA ASP A 56 -34.79 -8.72 16.01
C ASP A 56 -35.25 -7.43 16.75
N GLY A 57 -34.86 -6.25 16.26
CA GLY A 57 -35.09 -4.94 16.89
C GLY A 57 -34.15 -4.61 18.05
N GLN A 58 -33.35 -5.57 18.55
CA GLN A 58 -32.41 -5.33 19.67
C GLN A 58 -31.33 -4.29 19.36
N PHE A 59 -31.01 -4.09 18.09
CA PHE A 59 -29.98 -3.16 17.61
C PHE A 59 -30.57 -2.06 16.72
N SER A 60 -31.90 -1.96 16.59
CA SER A 60 -32.52 -0.98 15.70
C SER A 60 -32.47 0.41 16.30
N GLY A 61 -31.86 1.36 15.58
CA GLY A 61 -31.79 2.78 15.97
C GLY A 61 -30.61 3.14 16.86
N GLU A 62 -29.71 2.20 17.14
CA GLU A 62 -28.44 2.47 17.83
C GLU A 62 -27.36 2.88 16.84
N ASP A 63 -26.36 3.61 17.33
CA ASP A 63 -25.16 3.86 16.53
C ASP A 63 -24.35 2.56 16.34
N GLU A 64 -23.48 2.56 15.33
CA GLU A 64 -22.65 1.41 14.96
C GLU A 64 -21.73 0.99 16.12
N VAL A 65 -21.28 1.96 16.94
CA VAL A 65 -20.36 1.72 18.06
C VAL A 65 -21.05 0.96 19.19
N SER A 66 -22.23 1.39 19.63
CA SER A 66 -23.05 0.69 20.64
C SER A 66 -23.40 -0.72 20.17
N THR A 67 -23.79 -0.85 18.91
CA THR A 67 -24.09 -2.15 18.29
C THR A 67 -22.88 -3.08 18.36
N MET A 68 -21.70 -2.56 18.01
CA MET A 68 -20.45 -3.29 18.05
C MET A 68 -20.06 -3.71 19.48
N GLU A 69 -20.14 -2.80 20.46
CA GLU A 69 -19.84 -3.08 21.86
C GLU A 69 -20.74 -4.17 22.44
N LYS A 70 -22.06 -4.08 22.25
CA LYS A 70 -23.01 -5.10 22.70
C LYS A 70 -22.76 -6.46 22.06
N THR A 71 -22.49 -6.47 20.77
CA THR A 71 -22.17 -7.69 20.01
C THR A 71 -20.91 -8.35 20.57
N VAL A 72 -19.85 -7.57 20.82
CA VAL A 72 -18.60 -8.08 21.39
C VAL A 72 -18.80 -8.58 22.82
N ASN A 73 -19.56 -7.86 23.66
CA ASN A 73 -19.89 -8.30 25.02
C ASN A 73 -20.62 -9.64 25.03
N ALA A 74 -21.64 -9.79 24.17
CA ALA A 74 -22.38 -11.04 24.04
C ALA A 74 -21.49 -12.17 23.50
N LEU A 75 -20.58 -11.86 22.56
CA LEU A 75 -19.61 -12.81 22.04
C LEU A 75 -18.53 -13.21 23.06
N LEU A 76 -18.29 -12.44 24.12
CA LEU A 76 -17.30 -12.80 25.14
C LEU A 76 -17.92 -13.38 26.41
N SER A 77 -19.24 -13.23 26.60
CA SER A 77 -19.93 -13.68 27.81
C SER A 77 -19.65 -15.15 28.15
N PRO A 78 -19.76 -16.12 27.20
CA PRO A 78 -19.43 -17.52 27.51
C PRO A 78 -18.00 -17.73 27.98
N LEU A 79 -17.00 -17.04 27.40
CA LEU A 79 -15.61 -17.15 27.85
C LEU A 79 -15.41 -16.63 29.28
N ASN A 80 -16.15 -15.59 29.66
CA ASN A 80 -16.06 -14.99 31.00
C ASN A 80 -16.72 -15.86 32.09
N GLU A 81 -17.60 -16.79 31.72
CA GLU A 81 -18.17 -17.77 32.65
C GLU A 81 -17.17 -18.87 33.02
N VAL A 82 -16.10 -19.07 32.23
CA VAL A 82 -15.05 -20.05 32.53
C VAL A 82 -14.08 -19.47 33.55
N PRO A 83 -13.85 -20.15 34.69
CA PRO A 83 -12.85 -19.70 35.66
C PRO A 83 -11.48 -19.56 35.00
N ALA A 84 -10.80 -18.43 35.21
CA ALA A 84 -9.51 -18.13 34.57
C ALA A 84 -8.45 -19.24 34.78
N SER A 85 -8.47 -19.93 35.92
CA SER A 85 -7.58 -21.07 36.20
C SER A 85 -7.89 -22.31 35.36
N ALA A 86 -9.17 -22.60 35.11
CA ALA A 86 -9.60 -23.69 34.25
C ALA A 86 -9.25 -23.40 32.79
N LEU A 87 -9.51 -22.16 32.34
CA LEU A 87 -9.12 -21.70 31.00
C LEU A 87 -7.61 -21.81 30.78
N LEU A 88 -6.79 -21.34 31.73
CA LEU A 88 -5.34 -21.42 31.61
C LEU A 88 -4.85 -22.87 31.53
N LYS A 89 -5.43 -23.77 32.34
CA LYS A 89 -5.12 -25.19 32.31
C LYS A 89 -5.45 -25.81 30.94
N GLU A 90 -6.64 -25.54 30.41
CA GLU A 90 -7.06 -26.04 29.10
C GLU A 90 -6.13 -25.54 27.98
N VAL A 91 -5.76 -24.26 28.03
CA VAL A 91 -4.84 -23.63 27.10
C VAL A 91 -3.45 -24.28 27.18
N GLN A 92 -2.94 -24.60 28.36
CA GLN A 92 -1.62 -25.20 28.52
C GLN A 92 -1.58 -26.67 28.10
N GLU A 93 -2.58 -27.45 28.50
CA GLU A 93 -2.56 -28.92 28.39
C GLU A 93 -3.23 -29.45 27.13
N VAL A 94 -4.25 -28.77 26.60
CA VAL A 94 -5.14 -29.31 25.55
C VAL A 94 -4.98 -28.57 24.23
N PHE A 95 -4.89 -27.24 24.27
CA PHE A 95 -4.94 -26.43 23.06
C PHE A 95 -3.76 -26.68 22.11
N SER A 96 -4.07 -26.79 20.83
CA SER A 96 -3.08 -26.70 19.75
C SER A 96 -2.45 -25.31 19.69
N LEU A 97 -1.38 -25.17 18.90
CA LEU A 97 -0.75 -23.87 18.67
C LEU A 97 -1.73 -22.89 18.00
N GLU A 98 -2.51 -23.37 17.02
CA GLU A 98 -3.54 -22.60 16.33
C GLU A 98 -4.59 -22.09 17.31
N GLU A 99 -5.16 -22.96 18.13
CA GLU A 99 -6.20 -22.59 19.11
C GLU A 99 -5.67 -21.57 20.14
N LYS A 100 -4.40 -21.68 20.55
CA LYS A 100 -3.72 -20.69 21.40
C LYS A 100 -3.65 -19.32 20.71
N LEU A 101 -3.27 -19.28 19.44
CA LEU A 101 -3.17 -18.05 18.65
C LEU A 101 -4.54 -17.43 18.39
N GLU A 102 -5.56 -18.24 18.14
CA GLU A 102 -6.94 -17.80 17.96
C GLU A 102 -7.50 -17.17 19.24
N LEU A 103 -7.28 -17.81 20.39
CA LEU A 103 -7.71 -17.26 21.68
C LEU A 103 -7.02 -15.92 21.95
N LEU A 104 -5.71 -15.84 21.78
CA LEU A 104 -4.98 -14.59 21.94
C LEU A 104 -5.46 -13.50 20.98
N TYR A 105 -5.72 -13.84 19.73
CA TYR A 105 -6.22 -12.89 18.74
C TYR A 105 -7.56 -12.30 19.16
N VAL A 106 -8.47 -13.13 19.67
CA VAL A 106 -9.77 -12.72 20.21
C VAL A 106 -9.60 -11.83 21.43
N LEU A 107 -8.87 -12.30 22.45
CA LEU A 107 -8.71 -11.58 23.73
C LEU A 107 -7.98 -10.24 23.58
N THR A 108 -7.11 -10.11 22.58
CA THR A 108 -6.35 -8.87 22.35
C THR A 108 -7.02 -7.92 21.36
N ALA A 109 -8.16 -8.29 20.76
CA ALA A 109 -8.79 -7.45 19.76
C ALA A 109 -9.17 -6.07 20.36
N PRO A 110 -8.97 -4.96 19.62
CA PRO A 110 -9.23 -3.61 20.13
C PRO A 110 -10.64 -3.44 20.70
N LEU A 111 -11.61 -4.14 20.10
CA LEU A 111 -13.01 -4.11 20.53
C LEU A 111 -13.22 -4.69 21.93
N VAL A 112 -12.41 -5.66 22.34
CA VAL A 112 -12.45 -6.22 23.69
C VAL A 112 -12.04 -5.17 24.72
N ARG A 113 -11.11 -4.27 24.39
CA ARG A 113 -10.67 -3.19 25.29
C ARG A 113 -11.74 -2.12 25.52
N LEU A 114 -12.71 -2.00 24.61
CA LEU A 114 -13.83 -1.08 24.74
C LEU A 114 -14.96 -1.65 25.61
N SER A 115 -14.95 -2.96 25.88
CA SER A 115 -15.99 -3.61 26.67
C SER A 115 -15.96 -3.21 28.15
N ALA A 116 -17.13 -3.19 28.78
CA ALA A 116 -17.28 -3.11 30.24
C ALA A 116 -16.63 -4.32 30.96
N MET A 117 -16.27 -5.36 30.22
CA MET A 117 -15.64 -6.59 30.74
C MET A 117 -14.11 -6.52 30.75
N ARG A 118 -13.53 -5.36 30.42
CA ARG A 118 -12.09 -5.10 30.34
C ARG A 118 -11.28 -5.69 31.48
N GLU A 119 -11.74 -5.59 32.73
CA GLU A 119 -10.94 -6.02 33.88
C GLU A 119 -10.77 -7.56 33.95
N ALA A 120 -11.83 -8.31 33.63
CA ALA A 120 -11.78 -9.77 33.56
C ALA A 120 -10.97 -10.23 32.35
N THR A 121 -11.17 -9.57 31.21
CA THR A 121 -10.46 -9.93 29.98
C THR A 121 -8.99 -9.52 30.02
N ASP A 122 -8.64 -8.40 30.67
CA ASP A 122 -7.26 -7.97 30.92
C ASP A 122 -6.57 -8.93 31.89
N GLN A 123 -7.27 -9.48 32.90
CA GLN A 123 -6.70 -10.50 33.78
C GLN A 123 -6.45 -11.83 33.07
N VAL A 124 -7.39 -12.29 32.24
CA VAL A 124 -7.22 -13.50 31.42
C VAL A 124 -6.12 -13.27 30.39
N ALA A 125 -6.15 -12.14 29.68
CA ALA A 125 -5.13 -11.78 28.70
C ALA A 125 -3.76 -11.63 29.35
N ALA A 126 -3.65 -11.02 30.53
CA ALA A 126 -2.38 -10.90 31.27
C ALA A 126 -1.87 -12.26 31.73
N ARG A 127 -2.71 -13.13 32.32
CA ARG A 127 -2.29 -14.47 32.77
C ARG A 127 -1.92 -15.38 31.62
N VAL A 128 -2.69 -15.33 30.53
CA VAL A 128 -2.34 -15.99 29.28
C VAL A 128 -1.04 -15.37 28.77
N GLN A 129 -0.88 -14.05 28.71
CA GLN A 129 0.38 -13.40 28.30
C GLN A 129 1.54 -13.57 29.27
N GLU A 130 1.37 -14.04 30.50
CA GLU A 130 2.48 -14.31 31.41
C GLU A 130 2.99 -15.75 31.25
N GLY A 131 2.09 -16.73 31.11
CA GLY A 131 2.46 -18.14 30.90
C GLY A 131 2.73 -18.49 29.43
N LEU A 132 1.91 -17.95 28.54
CA LEU A 132 1.89 -18.32 27.13
C LEU A 132 3.08 -17.80 26.32
N PRO A 133 3.83 -16.73 26.63
CA PRO A 133 4.99 -16.36 25.83
C PRO A 133 6.11 -17.39 25.90
N ASN A 134 6.32 -18.07 27.03
CA ASN A 134 7.34 -19.09 27.14
C ASN A 134 6.92 -20.38 26.45
N ASP A 135 5.65 -20.77 26.59
CA ASP A 135 5.08 -21.95 25.92
C ASP A 135 4.86 -21.72 24.42
N LEU A 136 4.37 -20.56 24.01
CA LEU A 136 4.31 -20.16 22.60
C LEU A 136 5.71 -20.08 22.04
N ARG A 137 6.66 -19.44 22.73
CA ARG A 137 8.04 -19.41 22.23
C ARG A 137 8.56 -20.82 22.07
N SER A 138 8.39 -21.72 23.04
CA SER A 138 8.87 -23.10 22.91
C SER A 138 8.20 -23.83 21.74
N CYS A 139 6.87 -23.74 21.60
CA CYS A 139 6.12 -24.29 20.46
C CYS A 139 6.53 -23.66 19.11
N LEU A 140 6.71 -22.34 19.07
CA LEU A 140 7.14 -21.58 17.89
C LEU A 140 8.62 -21.80 17.57
N TYR A 141 9.44 -22.21 18.54
CA TYR A 141 10.83 -22.63 18.33
C TYR A 141 10.90 -24.07 17.83
N SER A 142 10.00 -24.96 18.27
CA SER A 142 9.96 -26.36 17.85
C SER A 142 9.30 -26.57 16.49
N ALA A 143 8.21 -25.87 16.18
CA ALA A 143 7.50 -25.97 14.89
C ALA A 143 8.45 -25.81 13.67
N PRO A 144 9.34 -24.80 13.62
CA PRO A 144 10.30 -24.66 12.55
C PRO A 144 11.29 -25.84 12.46
N GLN A 145 11.65 -26.49 13.57
CA GLN A 145 12.58 -27.62 13.57
C GLN A 145 11.93 -28.90 13.06
N ASN A 146 10.62 -29.04 13.28
CA ASN A 146 9.84 -30.20 12.85
C ASN A 146 9.37 -30.13 11.39
N GLY A 147 9.62 -29.01 10.70
CA GLY A 147 9.15 -28.78 9.33
C GLY A 147 7.66 -28.44 9.24
N GLU A 148 7.01 -28.17 10.38
CA GLU A 148 5.62 -27.73 10.42
C GLU A 148 5.52 -26.28 9.94
N VAL A 149 4.64 -26.04 8.98
CA VAL A 149 4.36 -24.70 8.44
C VAL A 149 3.07 -24.21 9.08
N ILE A 150 3.17 -23.14 9.88
CA ILE A 150 2.01 -22.45 10.41
C ILE A 150 1.29 -21.78 9.24
N SER A 151 -0.04 -21.96 9.16
CA SER A 151 -0.87 -21.34 8.14
C SER A 151 -0.72 -19.81 8.15
N SER A 152 -0.86 -19.17 6.99
CA SER A 152 -0.76 -17.72 6.82
C SER A 152 -1.73 -16.94 7.73
N LYS A 153 -2.94 -17.46 7.96
CA LYS A 153 -3.95 -16.90 8.88
C LYS A 153 -3.44 -16.82 10.33
N HIS A 154 -2.96 -17.93 10.88
CA HIS A 154 -2.47 -18.00 12.26
C HIS A 154 -1.18 -17.19 12.46
N LEU A 155 -0.34 -17.11 11.43
CA LEU A 155 0.82 -16.21 11.44
C LEU A 155 0.38 -14.74 11.53
N TYR A 156 -0.66 -14.34 10.80
CA TYR A 156 -1.22 -13.00 10.92
C TYR A 156 -1.79 -12.73 12.32
N PHE A 157 -2.44 -13.72 12.94
CA PHE A 157 -2.93 -13.63 14.32
C PHE A 157 -1.79 -13.38 15.31
N LEU A 158 -0.69 -14.15 15.20
CA LEU A 158 0.51 -13.94 16.00
C LEU A 158 1.02 -12.50 15.87
N LEU A 159 1.16 -11.99 14.64
CA LEU A 159 1.70 -10.65 14.40
C LEU A 159 0.77 -9.54 14.92
N CYS A 160 -0.56 -9.73 14.81
CA CYS A 160 -1.54 -8.83 15.42
C CYS A 160 -1.39 -8.76 16.93
N VAL A 161 -1.21 -9.91 17.59
CA VAL A 161 -1.02 -9.98 19.05
C VAL A 161 0.24 -9.22 19.46
N TYR A 162 1.36 -9.41 18.75
CA TYR A 162 2.59 -8.64 19.01
C TYR A 162 2.35 -7.13 18.86
N LYS A 163 1.78 -6.69 17.72
CA LYS A 163 1.48 -5.27 17.46
C LYS A 163 0.58 -4.66 18.54
N ARG A 164 -0.52 -5.32 18.90
CA ARG A 164 -1.52 -4.81 19.85
C ARG A 164 -1.00 -4.69 21.28
N ASN A 165 -0.02 -5.53 21.65
CA ASN A 165 0.60 -5.52 22.97
C ASN A 165 1.93 -4.75 23.01
N SER A 166 2.29 -4.07 21.91
CA SER A 166 3.56 -3.35 21.78
C SER A 166 4.78 -4.24 22.09
N VAL A 167 4.66 -5.54 21.83
CA VAL A 167 5.77 -6.49 21.98
C VAL A 167 6.62 -6.39 20.73
N PRO A 168 7.93 -6.10 20.85
CA PRO A 168 8.79 -6.05 19.67
C PRO A 168 8.80 -7.42 19.00
N PHE A 169 8.75 -7.44 17.67
CA PHE A 169 8.95 -8.68 16.93
C PHE A 169 10.32 -9.25 17.26
N ASP A 170 10.33 -10.52 17.67
CA ASP A 170 11.56 -11.24 17.88
C ASP A 170 11.99 -11.93 16.58
N THR A 171 13.21 -12.43 16.59
CA THR A 171 13.79 -13.20 15.48
C THR A 171 12.91 -14.39 15.08
N THR A 172 12.16 -14.98 16.02
CA THR A 172 11.30 -16.15 15.78
C THR A 172 10.13 -15.80 14.90
N ALA A 173 9.41 -14.70 15.21
CA ALA A 173 8.30 -14.23 14.39
C ALA A 173 8.75 -13.98 12.94
N ILE A 174 9.88 -13.30 12.74
CA ILE A 174 10.43 -13.03 11.40
C ILE A 174 10.82 -14.32 10.68
N GLN A 175 11.41 -15.29 11.39
CA GLN A 175 11.78 -16.58 10.81
C GLN A 175 10.55 -17.40 10.40
N LEU A 176 9.47 -17.38 11.17
CA LEU A 176 8.22 -18.04 10.83
C LEU A 176 7.61 -17.43 9.56
N VAL A 177 7.55 -16.10 9.48
CA VAL A 177 7.11 -15.40 8.26
C VAL A 177 7.95 -15.82 7.05
N THR A 178 9.28 -15.86 7.23
CA THR A 178 10.21 -16.28 6.17
C THR A 178 9.95 -17.72 5.72
N LYS A 179 9.70 -18.64 6.64
CA LYS A 179 9.40 -20.05 6.34
C LYS A 179 8.06 -20.21 5.62
N SER A 180 7.01 -19.51 6.05
CA SER A 180 5.73 -19.51 5.35
C SER A 180 5.89 -18.97 3.93
N CYS A 181 6.71 -17.93 3.72
CA CYS A 181 7.02 -17.44 2.38
C CYS A 181 7.77 -18.48 1.52
N ASP A 182 8.75 -19.18 2.09
CA ASP A 182 9.47 -20.24 1.39
C ASP A 182 8.52 -21.38 0.96
N PHE A 183 7.62 -21.80 1.86
CA PHE A 183 6.61 -22.82 1.58
C PHE A 183 5.64 -22.40 0.45
N ILE A 184 5.04 -21.21 0.56
CA ILE A 184 4.12 -20.71 -0.47
C ILE A 184 4.82 -20.50 -1.81
N THR A 185 6.06 -20.00 -1.80
CA THR A 185 6.88 -19.88 -3.03
C THR A 185 7.12 -21.24 -3.67
N ALA A 186 7.40 -22.29 -2.89
CA ALA A 186 7.59 -23.64 -3.39
C ALA A 186 6.30 -24.19 -4.04
N LEU A 187 5.14 -23.96 -3.42
CA LEU A 187 3.83 -24.33 -4.00
C LEU A 187 3.57 -23.61 -5.32
N LEU A 188 3.82 -22.30 -5.37
CA LEU A 188 3.64 -21.50 -6.60
C LEU A 188 4.59 -21.97 -7.71
N LYS A 189 5.88 -22.17 -7.42
CA LYS A 189 6.84 -22.71 -8.40
C LYS A 189 6.45 -24.10 -8.91
N SER A 190 6.02 -24.99 -8.00
CA SER A 190 5.51 -26.31 -8.35
C SER A 190 4.30 -26.23 -9.29
N SER A 191 3.35 -25.33 -9.01
CA SER A 191 2.19 -25.10 -9.89
C SER A 191 2.61 -24.64 -11.30
N LEU A 192 3.68 -23.85 -11.41
CA LEU A 192 4.26 -23.40 -12.67
C LEU A 192 5.16 -24.45 -13.34
N GLY A 193 5.42 -25.59 -12.68
CA GLY A 193 6.35 -26.61 -13.17
C GLY A 193 7.80 -26.16 -13.18
N ILE A 194 8.12 -25.08 -12.47
CA ILE A 194 9.48 -24.56 -12.31
C ILE A 194 10.18 -25.46 -11.30
N ARG A 195 11.21 -26.18 -11.74
CA ARG A 195 12.05 -26.98 -10.84
C ARG A 195 12.88 -26.04 -9.98
N GLU A 196 13.11 -26.36 -8.71
CA GLU A 196 13.83 -25.49 -7.75
C GLU A 196 15.22 -25.02 -8.22
N LYS A 197 15.84 -25.72 -9.18
CA LYS A 197 17.15 -25.36 -9.75
C LYS A 197 17.10 -24.30 -10.85
N GLU A 198 15.92 -23.94 -11.34
CA GLU A 198 15.74 -22.94 -12.41
C GLU A 198 15.35 -21.58 -11.80
N ASN A 199 16.32 -20.68 -11.66
CA ASN A 199 16.06 -19.27 -11.33
C ASN A 199 15.62 -18.52 -12.60
N VAL A 200 14.35 -18.65 -12.98
CA VAL A 200 13.79 -18.14 -14.24
C VAL A 200 13.70 -16.59 -14.28
N PHE A 201 13.74 -15.90 -13.13
CA PHE A 201 13.59 -14.45 -13.06
C PHE A 201 14.92 -13.68 -12.99
N ARG A 202 15.94 -14.11 -13.72
CA ARG A 202 17.07 -13.22 -14.04
C ARG A 202 16.74 -12.44 -15.31
N VAL A 203 16.41 -11.16 -15.13
CA VAL A 203 16.33 -10.19 -16.22
C VAL A 203 17.68 -10.21 -16.95
N GLY A 204 17.73 -10.81 -18.14
CA GLY A 204 18.92 -10.79 -19.01
C GLY A 204 19.41 -12.14 -19.56
N ASP A 205 18.90 -13.29 -19.12
CA ASP A 205 19.30 -14.57 -19.72
C ASP A 205 18.47 -14.85 -20.98
N GLY A 206 19.07 -14.56 -22.14
CA GLY A 206 18.52 -14.83 -23.49
C GLY A 206 18.46 -16.31 -23.87
N GLY A 207 18.18 -17.19 -22.90
CA GLY A 207 17.96 -18.61 -23.15
C GLY A 207 16.56 -18.84 -23.72
N GLU A 208 16.48 -19.65 -24.77
CA GLU A 208 15.23 -20.15 -25.35
C GLU A 208 14.48 -21.02 -24.31
N GLY A 209 13.79 -20.36 -23.39
CA GLY A 209 12.96 -21.01 -22.39
C GLY A 209 11.71 -21.57 -23.05
N HIS A 210 11.47 -22.88 -22.88
CA HIS A 210 10.18 -23.49 -23.17
C HIS A 210 9.10 -22.84 -22.29
N TYR A 211 8.42 -21.82 -22.82
CA TYR A 211 7.26 -21.24 -22.17
C TYR A 211 6.20 -22.34 -22.01
N ALA A 212 5.89 -22.69 -20.77
CA ALA A 212 4.78 -23.59 -20.49
C ALA A 212 3.47 -22.89 -20.89
N PHE A 213 2.93 -23.26 -22.05
CA PHE A 213 1.66 -22.73 -22.55
C PHE A 213 0.49 -23.28 -21.71
N GLY A 214 -0.29 -22.39 -21.08
CA GLY A 214 -1.58 -22.71 -20.48
C GLY A 214 -1.90 -21.95 -19.19
N ILE A 215 -3.19 -21.70 -18.94
CA ILE A 215 -3.68 -21.19 -17.65
C ILE A 215 -3.53 -22.31 -16.63
N ARG A 216 -2.79 -22.07 -15.56
CA ARG A 216 -2.62 -23.01 -14.45
C ARG A 216 -3.32 -22.49 -13.20
N ARG A 217 -3.97 -23.38 -12.45
CA ARG A 217 -4.52 -23.02 -11.15
C ARG A 217 -3.41 -23.09 -10.10
N PRO A 218 -3.24 -22.07 -9.26
CA PRO A 218 -2.27 -22.11 -8.17
C PRO A 218 -2.66 -23.22 -7.17
N LEU A 219 -1.64 -23.79 -6.51
CA LEU A 219 -1.83 -24.80 -5.45
C LEU A 219 -2.09 -24.18 -4.07
N THR A 220 -2.00 -22.86 -3.96
CA THR A 220 -2.23 -22.10 -2.72
C THR A 220 -3.71 -21.97 -2.43
N GLU A 221 -4.06 -21.75 -1.16
CA GLU A 221 -5.42 -21.37 -0.78
C GLU A 221 -5.70 -19.94 -1.25
N CYS A 222 -6.99 -19.58 -1.35
CA CYS A 222 -7.41 -18.29 -1.93
C CYS A 222 -6.96 -17.07 -1.08
N ASP A 223 -6.71 -17.29 0.21
CA ASP A 223 -6.41 -16.27 1.21
C ASP A 223 -4.96 -16.34 1.73
N ASP A 224 -4.16 -17.31 1.28
CA ASP A 224 -2.75 -17.44 1.70
C ASP A 224 -1.95 -16.17 1.43
N THR A 225 -1.99 -15.69 0.18
CA THR A 225 -1.30 -14.46 -0.20
C THR A 225 -1.87 -13.25 0.54
N LEU A 226 -3.19 -13.17 0.69
CA LEU A 226 -3.84 -12.08 1.40
C LEU A 226 -3.35 -11.98 2.85
N PHE A 227 -3.32 -13.10 3.57
CA PHE A 227 -2.82 -13.12 4.94
C PHE A 227 -1.32 -12.85 5.02
N LEU A 228 -0.52 -13.32 4.06
CA LEU A 228 0.90 -12.95 3.99
C LEU A 228 1.08 -11.44 3.73
N GLN A 229 0.28 -10.82 2.86
CA GLN A 229 0.29 -9.36 2.67
C GLN A 229 0.00 -8.64 3.98
N ARG A 230 -1.04 -9.06 4.71
CA ARG A 230 -1.37 -8.50 6.03
C ARG A 230 -0.26 -8.71 7.07
N CYS A 231 0.40 -9.87 7.04
CA CYS A 231 1.58 -10.14 7.86
C CYS A 231 2.69 -9.13 7.57
N PHE A 232 2.99 -8.86 6.29
CA PHE A 232 4.07 -7.96 5.91
C PHE A 232 3.77 -6.50 6.18
N VAL A 233 2.54 -6.03 5.95
CA VAL A 233 2.11 -4.69 6.39
C VAL A 233 2.33 -4.53 7.89
N THR A 234 1.90 -5.52 8.66
CA THR A 234 2.03 -5.52 10.13
C THR A 234 3.49 -5.56 10.58
N LEU A 235 4.32 -6.38 9.92
CA LEU A 235 5.75 -6.52 10.20
C LEU A 235 6.52 -5.23 9.86
N ALA A 236 6.22 -4.63 8.70
CA ALA A 236 6.86 -3.40 8.24
C ALA A 236 6.47 -2.19 9.11
N ALA A 237 5.24 -2.15 9.62
CA ALA A 237 4.81 -1.09 10.53
C ALA A 237 5.60 -1.06 11.85
N CYS A 238 6.13 -2.21 12.31
CA CYS A 238 6.87 -2.28 13.57
C CYS A 238 8.40 -2.39 13.39
N SER A 239 8.90 -2.29 12.16
CA SER A 239 10.32 -2.49 11.85
C SER A 239 11.22 -1.30 12.16
N GLN A 240 10.76 -0.35 12.97
CA GLN A 240 11.49 0.87 13.29
C GLN A 240 12.75 0.60 14.15
N ASN A 241 12.94 -0.64 14.63
CA ASN A 241 14.08 -1.05 15.42
C ASN A 241 15.24 -1.55 14.52
N ALA A 242 16.31 -0.76 14.43
CA ALA A 242 17.46 -1.02 13.55
C ALA A 242 18.21 -2.34 13.83
N THR A 243 18.06 -2.94 15.02
CA THR A 243 18.83 -4.13 15.45
C THR A 243 18.51 -5.40 14.66
N GLN A 244 17.40 -5.46 13.93
CA GLN A 244 16.98 -6.64 13.16
C GLN A 244 16.86 -6.38 11.64
N SER A 245 17.46 -5.31 11.13
CA SER A 245 17.30 -4.87 9.73
C SER A 245 17.62 -5.95 8.69
N HIS A 246 18.65 -6.77 8.91
CA HIS A 246 19.01 -7.89 8.02
C HIS A 246 17.91 -8.97 7.97
N LEU A 247 17.31 -9.32 9.11
CA LEU A 247 16.24 -10.33 9.16
C LEU A 247 14.97 -9.83 8.47
N HIS A 248 14.62 -8.56 8.69
CA HIS A 248 13.50 -7.92 7.98
C HIS A 248 13.75 -7.88 6.46
N SER A 249 14.96 -7.53 6.04
CA SER A 249 15.32 -7.51 4.61
C SER A 249 15.23 -8.90 3.98
N LYS A 250 15.66 -9.94 4.71
CA LYS A 250 15.52 -11.33 4.28
C LYS A 250 14.05 -11.73 4.16
N ALA A 251 13.22 -11.43 5.15
CA ALA A 251 11.79 -11.72 5.11
C ALA A 251 11.11 -10.99 3.95
N LEU A 252 11.41 -9.70 3.77
CA LEU A 252 10.88 -8.88 2.66
C LEU A 252 11.27 -9.46 1.30
N ARG A 253 12.53 -9.87 1.10
CA ARG A 253 12.95 -10.53 -0.14
C ARG A 253 12.12 -11.78 -0.40
N LYS A 254 11.96 -12.65 0.59
CA LYS A 254 11.16 -13.88 0.45
C LYS A 254 9.69 -13.60 0.14
N PHE A 255 9.15 -12.53 0.69
CA PHE A 255 7.79 -12.13 0.39
C PHE A 255 7.63 -11.52 -1.00
N LEU A 256 8.57 -10.70 -1.44
CA LEU A 256 8.59 -10.21 -2.82
C LEU A 256 8.77 -11.36 -3.81
N ASP A 257 9.50 -12.43 -3.44
CA ASP A 257 9.54 -13.67 -4.21
C ASP A 257 8.14 -14.31 -4.28
N VAL A 258 7.43 -14.48 -3.15
CA VAL A 258 6.02 -14.98 -3.15
C VAL A 258 5.15 -14.16 -4.11
N LEU A 259 5.15 -12.83 -3.96
CA LEU A 259 4.35 -11.95 -4.80
C LEU A 259 4.73 -12.04 -6.27
N SER A 260 6.01 -12.22 -6.59
CA SER A 260 6.50 -12.36 -7.98
C SER A 260 5.90 -13.58 -8.69
N TYR A 261 5.62 -14.67 -7.96
CA TYR A 261 4.98 -15.87 -8.52
C TYR A 261 3.46 -15.91 -8.31
N THR A 262 2.92 -15.10 -7.41
CA THR A 262 1.48 -15.07 -7.12
C THR A 262 0.70 -14.52 -8.32
N PRO A 263 -0.43 -15.13 -8.74
CA PRO A 263 -1.28 -14.55 -9.79
C PRO A 263 -1.82 -13.16 -9.44
N ASN A 264 -1.98 -12.27 -10.43
CA ASN A 264 -2.45 -10.89 -10.18
C ASN A 264 -3.83 -10.80 -9.49
N TYR A 265 -4.69 -11.79 -9.66
CA TYR A 265 -6.03 -11.80 -9.06
C TYR A 265 -6.04 -12.19 -7.57
N ASP A 266 -4.94 -12.74 -7.05
CA ASP A 266 -4.77 -13.11 -5.62
C ASP A 266 -4.02 -12.03 -4.83
N ILE A 267 -3.57 -10.95 -5.49
CA ILE A 267 -2.85 -9.84 -4.85
C ILE A 267 -3.86 -8.74 -4.51
N ASP A 268 -4.01 -8.42 -3.23
CA ASP A 268 -4.78 -7.26 -2.80
C ASP A 268 -3.98 -5.97 -3.09
N PRO A 269 -4.48 -5.07 -3.95
CA PRO A 269 -3.74 -3.88 -4.33
C PRO A 269 -3.64 -2.86 -3.19
N ASP A 270 -4.66 -2.75 -2.32
CA ASP A 270 -4.68 -1.77 -1.22
C ASP A 270 -3.53 -2.10 -0.24
N LEU A 271 -3.45 -3.37 0.19
CA LEU A 271 -2.41 -3.84 1.11
C LEU A 271 -1.00 -3.76 0.51
N LEU A 272 -0.85 -4.04 -0.79
CA LEU A 272 0.45 -3.95 -1.44
C LEU A 272 0.94 -2.50 -1.56
N VAL A 273 0.05 -1.55 -1.85
CA VAL A 273 0.38 -0.13 -1.87
C VAL A 273 0.74 0.37 -0.46
N GLU A 274 -0.06 0.02 0.56
CA GLU A 274 0.24 0.34 1.97
C GLU A 274 1.62 -0.20 2.39
N MET A 275 1.89 -1.47 2.07
CA MET A 275 3.18 -2.08 2.33
C MET A 275 4.30 -1.35 1.60
N ALA A 276 4.14 -1.03 0.31
CA ALA A 276 5.16 -0.33 -0.47
C ALA A 276 5.49 1.03 0.13
N VAL A 277 4.48 1.81 0.53
CA VAL A 277 4.65 3.09 1.22
C VAL A 277 5.49 2.91 2.48
N THR A 278 5.18 1.89 3.28
CA THR A 278 5.92 1.60 4.51
C THR A 278 7.36 1.18 4.20
N VAL A 279 7.56 0.26 3.25
CA VAL A 279 8.91 -0.22 2.85
C VAL A 279 9.79 0.90 2.34
N TYR A 280 9.26 1.82 1.53
CA TYR A 280 10.04 2.95 1.02
C TYR A 280 10.38 3.99 2.09
N THR A 281 9.49 4.19 3.07
CA THR A 281 9.67 5.22 4.10
C THR A 281 10.54 4.74 5.25
N THR A 282 10.40 3.48 5.68
CA THR A 282 11.09 2.94 6.85
C THR A 282 12.22 2.00 6.45
N HIS A 283 11.96 1.00 5.61
CA HIS A 283 12.88 -0.12 5.43
C HIS A 283 14.05 0.20 4.51
N LEU A 284 13.81 0.63 3.27
CA LEU A 284 14.88 0.76 2.27
C LEU A 284 15.95 1.78 2.68
N SER A 285 15.59 2.80 3.48
CA SER A 285 16.52 3.78 4.02
C SER A 285 17.41 3.23 5.14
N THR A 286 17.07 2.08 5.73
CA THR A 286 17.81 1.45 6.85
C THR A 286 18.66 0.26 6.42
N VAL A 287 18.54 -0.20 5.18
CA VAL A 287 19.34 -1.31 4.66
C VAL A 287 20.76 -0.83 4.41
N VAL A 288 21.72 -1.39 5.14
CA VAL A 288 23.16 -1.01 5.04
C VAL A 288 23.78 -1.51 3.74
N GLU A 289 23.33 -2.67 3.24
CA GLU A 289 23.83 -3.27 2.00
C GLU A 289 23.11 -2.69 0.77
N GLU A 290 23.80 -1.81 0.05
CA GLU A 290 23.25 -1.12 -1.13
C GLU A 290 22.77 -2.08 -2.23
N GLU A 291 23.51 -3.17 -2.49
CA GLU A 291 23.11 -4.16 -3.50
C GLU A 291 21.81 -4.89 -3.12
N LEU A 292 21.63 -5.20 -1.84
CA LEU A 292 20.39 -5.80 -1.32
C LEU A 292 19.24 -4.80 -1.43
N ALA A 293 19.44 -3.55 -1.02
CA ALA A 293 18.44 -2.49 -1.12
C ALA A 293 17.99 -2.28 -2.57
N ARG A 294 18.94 -2.27 -3.50
CA ARG A 294 18.72 -2.18 -4.95
C ARG A 294 17.88 -3.35 -5.48
N SER A 295 18.23 -4.57 -5.09
CA SER A 295 17.50 -5.78 -5.47
C SER A 295 16.06 -5.76 -4.95
N LEU A 296 15.85 -5.35 -3.70
CA LEU A 296 14.53 -5.22 -3.09
C LEU A 296 13.69 -4.14 -3.77
N GLU A 297 14.29 -2.99 -4.06
CA GLU A 297 13.62 -1.89 -4.77
C GLU A 297 13.15 -2.32 -6.17
N MET A 298 13.99 -3.02 -6.94
CA MET A 298 13.59 -3.54 -8.25
C MET A 298 12.47 -4.57 -8.15
N GLN A 299 12.55 -5.51 -7.21
CA GLN A 299 11.50 -6.51 -7.03
C GLN A 299 10.17 -5.83 -6.66
N LEU A 300 10.20 -4.86 -5.75
CA LEU A 300 9.01 -4.10 -5.36
C LEU A 300 8.41 -3.33 -6.54
N LEU A 301 9.24 -2.65 -7.35
CA LEU A 301 8.78 -1.96 -8.56
C LEU A 301 8.17 -2.93 -9.58
N VAL A 302 8.77 -4.10 -9.80
CA VAL A 302 8.20 -5.12 -10.69
C VAL A 302 6.84 -5.56 -10.18
N VAL A 303 6.71 -5.85 -8.89
CA VAL A 303 5.42 -6.27 -8.30
C VAL A 303 4.37 -5.16 -8.40
N LEU A 304 4.71 -3.91 -8.08
CA LEU A 304 3.81 -2.76 -8.21
C LEU A 304 3.37 -2.51 -9.65
N SER A 305 4.27 -2.71 -10.63
CA SER A 305 3.96 -2.50 -12.05
C SER A 305 2.88 -3.44 -12.60
N ARG A 306 2.56 -4.53 -11.88
CA ARG A 306 1.53 -5.51 -12.25
C ARG A 306 0.14 -5.11 -11.80
N LEU A 307 0.01 -4.10 -10.93
CA LEU A 307 -1.26 -3.69 -10.35
C LEU A 307 -2.08 -2.82 -11.28
N ARG A 308 -3.40 -2.84 -11.07
CA ARG A 308 -4.35 -1.89 -11.64
C ARG A 308 -4.83 -0.96 -10.53
N PHE A 309 -4.30 0.26 -10.53
CA PHE A 309 -4.56 1.24 -9.46
C PHE A 309 -6.00 1.83 -9.50
N SER A 310 -6.71 1.67 -10.62
CA SER A 310 -8.09 2.20 -10.80
C SER A 310 -9.09 1.69 -9.75
N ASN A 311 -8.85 0.51 -9.19
CA ASN A 311 -9.77 -0.17 -8.28
C ASN A 311 -9.41 -0.02 -6.80
N LEU A 312 -8.38 0.77 -6.47
CA LEU A 312 -7.97 1.01 -5.09
C LEU A 312 -9.00 1.82 -4.33
N ARG A 313 -9.31 1.36 -3.11
CA ARG A 313 -10.23 2.01 -2.18
C ARG A 313 -9.51 3.12 -1.42
N GLU A 314 -8.27 2.88 -1.00
CA GLU A 314 -7.50 3.83 -0.21
C GLU A 314 -6.69 4.81 -1.07
N LYS A 315 -7.32 5.93 -1.44
CA LYS A 315 -6.68 6.99 -2.24
C LYS A 315 -5.52 7.68 -1.49
N ALA A 316 -5.54 7.73 -0.17
CA ALA A 316 -4.48 8.33 0.65
C ALA A 316 -3.15 7.58 0.54
N SER A 317 -3.19 6.24 0.59
CA SER A 317 -2.02 5.36 0.42
C SER A 317 -1.43 5.51 -0.99
N LEU A 318 -2.29 5.67 -1.99
CA LEU A 318 -1.89 5.91 -3.37
C LEU A 318 -1.21 7.27 -3.58
N CYS A 319 -1.75 8.34 -2.98
CA CYS A 319 -1.12 9.67 -2.98
C CYS A 319 0.26 9.63 -2.30
N SER A 320 0.36 8.91 -1.18
CA SER A 320 1.62 8.71 -0.47
C SER A 320 2.66 7.99 -1.33
N LEU A 321 2.25 6.94 -2.06
CA LEU A 321 3.13 6.22 -2.98
C LEU A 321 3.58 7.12 -4.14
N LEU A 322 2.67 7.88 -4.74
CA LEU A 322 3.00 8.85 -5.80
C LEU A 322 4.08 9.83 -5.32
N ARG A 323 3.89 10.43 -4.14
CA ARG A 323 4.85 11.35 -3.53
C ARG A 323 6.21 10.71 -3.33
N ILE A 324 6.25 9.49 -2.80
CA ILE A 324 7.48 8.73 -2.60
C ILE A 324 8.21 8.55 -3.93
N LEU A 325 7.55 8.03 -4.96
CA LEU A 325 8.16 7.76 -6.27
C LEU A 325 8.61 9.05 -6.97
N CYS A 326 7.86 10.15 -6.84
CA CYS A 326 8.23 11.47 -7.36
C CYS A 326 9.42 12.10 -6.64
N SER A 327 9.64 11.78 -5.37
CA SER A 327 10.73 12.36 -4.57
C SER A 327 12.01 11.53 -4.59
N ARG A 328 11.89 10.23 -4.90
CA ARG A 328 12.96 9.27 -4.75
C ARG A 328 13.84 9.21 -5.99
N LYS A 329 15.16 9.20 -5.78
CA LYS A 329 16.17 8.95 -6.83
C LYS A 329 16.57 7.47 -6.79
N PRO A 330 17.04 6.89 -7.91
CA PRO A 330 17.63 5.56 -7.90
C PRO A 330 18.81 5.53 -6.92
N LEU A 331 18.93 4.45 -6.15
CA LEU A 331 19.96 4.28 -5.11
C LEU A 331 21.39 4.52 -5.64
N THR A 332 21.72 3.98 -6.81
CA THR A 332 23.01 4.20 -7.48
C THR A 332 22.85 4.90 -8.84
N THR A 333 23.78 5.79 -9.16
CA THR A 333 23.84 6.46 -10.47
C THR A 333 24.78 5.80 -11.48
N GLU A 334 25.67 4.91 -11.02
CA GLU A 334 26.74 4.32 -11.83
C GLU A 334 26.24 3.19 -12.75
N ASP A 335 25.31 2.34 -12.26
CA ASP A 335 24.75 1.25 -13.05
C ASP A 335 23.66 1.76 -14.00
N THR A 336 24.03 1.92 -15.27
CA THR A 336 23.13 2.42 -16.30
C THR A 336 21.94 1.49 -16.57
N SER A 337 22.12 0.17 -16.46
CA SER A 337 21.08 -0.82 -16.71
C SER A 337 20.02 -0.75 -15.62
N TYR A 338 20.47 -0.82 -14.36
CA TYR A 338 19.61 -0.64 -13.19
C TYR A 338 18.83 0.67 -13.26
N ARG A 339 19.53 1.78 -13.51
CA ARG A 339 18.92 3.12 -13.56
C ARG A 339 17.86 3.22 -14.65
N ASN A 340 18.11 2.66 -15.83
CA ASN A 340 17.16 2.70 -16.94
C ASN A 340 15.91 1.87 -16.62
N GLU A 341 16.08 0.68 -16.03
CA GLU A 341 14.97 -0.17 -15.65
C GLU A 341 14.16 0.40 -14.48
N TRP A 342 14.85 0.97 -13.48
CA TRP A 342 14.21 1.71 -12.38
C TRP A 342 13.35 2.87 -12.91
N LYS A 343 13.87 3.65 -13.86
CA LYS A 343 13.13 4.75 -14.50
C LYS A 343 11.91 4.23 -15.26
N ARG A 344 12.08 3.15 -16.04
CA ARG A 344 11.00 2.53 -16.82
C ARG A 344 9.87 2.04 -15.92
N LEU A 345 10.18 1.28 -14.87
CA LEU A 345 9.17 0.74 -13.96
C LEU A 345 8.51 1.83 -13.12
N SER A 346 9.30 2.74 -12.53
CA SER A 346 8.76 3.84 -11.73
C SER A 346 7.87 4.74 -12.58
N GLY A 347 8.26 5.04 -13.82
CA GLY A 347 7.45 5.82 -14.75
C GLY A 347 6.13 5.13 -15.11
N LEU A 348 6.15 3.82 -15.36
CA LEU A 348 4.95 3.04 -15.62
C LEU A 348 3.99 3.06 -14.42
N ILE A 349 4.51 2.87 -13.21
CA ILE A 349 3.72 2.91 -11.98
C ILE A 349 3.11 4.31 -11.79
N VAL A 350 3.94 5.36 -11.85
CA VAL A 350 3.48 6.75 -11.69
C VAL A 350 2.39 7.08 -12.73
N GLN A 351 2.56 6.66 -13.98
CA GLN A 351 1.54 6.86 -15.00
C GLN A 351 0.21 6.19 -14.61
N HIS A 352 0.23 4.91 -14.23
CA HIS A 352 -1.00 4.21 -13.83
C HIS A 352 -1.63 4.79 -12.56
N ILE A 353 -0.83 5.29 -11.61
CA ILE A 353 -1.32 5.96 -10.41
C ILE A 353 -2.07 7.24 -10.81
N VAL A 354 -1.48 8.05 -11.68
CA VAL A 354 -2.07 9.32 -12.13
C VAL A 354 -3.32 9.10 -12.99
N GLU A 355 -3.39 8.01 -13.76
CA GLU A 355 -4.62 7.62 -14.46
C GLU A 355 -5.75 7.19 -13.50
N ALA A 356 -5.40 6.75 -12.30
CA ALA A 356 -6.34 6.27 -11.28
C ALA A 356 -6.71 7.32 -10.20
N LEU A 357 -5.99 8.44 -10.15
CA LEU A 357 -6.18 9.53 -9.19
C LEU A 357 -6.56 10.82 -9.92
N PRO A 358 -7.75 11.38 -9.66
CA PRO A 358 -8.03 12.74 -10.11
C PRO A 358 -7.10 13.72 -9.40
N ALA A 359 -6.73 14.81 -10.06
CA ALA A 359 -5.81 15.79 -9.47
C ALA A 359 -6.35 16.39 -8.16
N SER A 360 -7.67 16.47 -8.01
CA SER A 360 -8.33 16.93 -6.79
C SER A 360 -7.96 16.10 -5.57
N ASP A 361 -7.91 14.78 -5.69
CA ASP A 361 -7.64 13.89 -4.56
C ASP A 361 -6.19 14.06 -4.08
N VAL A 362 -5.27 14.20 -5.03
CA VAL A 362 -3.86 14.50 -4.73
C VAL A 362 -3.75 15.83 -3.99
N CYS A 363 -4.48 16.85 -4.40
CA CYS A 363 -4.39 18.17 -3.78
C CYS A 363 -5.06 18.24 -2.40
N VAL A 364 -6.13 17.48 -2.16
CA VAL A 364 -6.85 17.45 -0.86
C VAL A 364 -6.02 16.75 0.22
N HIS A 365 -5.41 15.62 -0.11
CA HIS A 365 -4.57 14.88 0.84
C HIS A 365 -3.24 15.57 1.18
N GLU A 366 -2.88 16.64 0.45
CA GLU A 366 -1.60 17.35 0.54
C GLU A 366 -1.72 18.74 1.20
N SER A 367 -2.80 19.02 1.93
CA SER A 367 -3.03 20.32 2.60
C SER A 367 -1.89 20.78 3.53
N GLU A 368 -1.00 19.88 3.96
CA GLU A 368 0.21 20.18 4.74
C GLU A 368 1.52 20.19 3.92
N CYS A 369 1.55 19.74 2.65
CA CYS A 369 2.77 19.52 1.86
C CYS A 369 2.79 20.18 0.46
N SER A 370 1.84 21.08 0.18
CA SER A 370 1.46 21.57 -1.16
C SER A 370 2.58 22.09 -2.08
N GLU A 371 3.65 22.67 -1.54
CA GLU A 371 4.71 23.26 -2.39
C GLU A 371 5.78 22.24 -2.80
N LYS A 372 6.18 21.33 -1.90
CA LYS A 372 7.26 20.37 -2.16
C LYS A 372 6.82 19.22 -3.06
N CYS A 373 5.58 18.75 -2.96
CA CYS A 373 5.11 17.62 -3.75
C CYS A 373 5.00 17.96 -5.24
N ILE A 374 4.49 19.14 -5.58
CA ILE A 374 4.50 19.63 -6.97
C ILE A 374 5.94 19.89 -7.41
N GLN A 375 6.76 20.55 -6.59
CA GLN A 375 8.16 20.80 -6.95
C GLN A 375 8.95 19.49 -7.18
N LEU A 376 8.62 18.40 -6.49
CA LEU A 376 9.26 17.09 -6.68
C LEU A 376 8.70 16.34 -7.89
N ALA A 377 7.37 16.30 -8.06
CA ALA A 377 6.73 15.70 -9.23
C ALA A 377 7.09 16.41 -10.55
N VAL A 378 7.33 17.71 -10.47
CA VAL A 378 7.81 18.53 -11.59
C VAL A 378 9.33 18.49 -11.74
N GLY A 379 10.09 18.61 -10.65
CA GLY A 379 11.54 18.74 -10.67
C GLY A 379 12.27 17.45 -11.02
N GLN A 380 11.69 16.29 -10.68
CA GLN A 380 12.19 14.98 -11.14
C GLN A 380 11.56 14.50 -12.45
N ALA A 381 10.74 15.33 -13.13
CA ALA A 381 10.08 14.99 -14.40
C ALA A 381 11.03 14.64 -15.55
N SER A 382 12.34 14.69 -15.36
CA SER A 382 13.30 14.06 -16.28
C SER A 382 13.20 12.53 -16.32
N CYS A 383 12.53 11.89 -15.34
CA CYS A 383 12.40 10.44 -15.27
C CYS A 383 11.09 9.91 -15.85
N PHE A 384 9.99 10.68 -15.79
CA PHE A 384 8.68 10.25 -16.27
C PHE A 384 7.77 11.45 -16.59
N LEU A 385 6.92 11.29 -17.61
CA LEU A 385 5.92 12.26 -18.04
C LEU A 385 4.56 11.86 -17.47
N LEU A 386 3.92 12.72 -16.71
CA LEU A 386 2.52 12.55 -16.32
C LEU A 386 1.59 12.96 -17.49
N PRO A 387 0.38 12.39 -17.57
CA PRO A 387 -0.65 12.79 -18.53
C PRO A 387 -0.90 14.30 -18.57
N PHE A 388 -1.11 14.84 -19.77
CA PHE A 388 -1.38 16.27 -19.97
C PHE A 388 -2.68 16.72 -19.27
N SER A 389 -3.70 15.85 -19.22
CA SER A 389 -4.95 16.10 -18.49
C SER A 389 -4.69 16.33 -17.00
N PHE A 390 -3.88 15.47 -16.37
CA PHE A 390 -3.52 15.60 -14.97
C PHE A 390 -2.78 16.91 -14.68
N TRP A 391 -1.87 17.33 -15.57
CA TRP A 391 -1.22 18.64 -15.45
C TRP A 391 -2.22 19.79 -15.54
N CYS A 392 -3.17 19.74 -16.48
CA CYS A 392 -4.19 20.78 -16.62
C CYS A 392 -5.04 20.88 -15.35
N GLU A 393 -5.57 19.76 -14.87
CA GLU A 393 -6.41 19.71 -13.66
C GLU A 393 -5.65 20.21 -12.42
N THR A 394 -4.39 19.78 -12.27
CA THR A 394 -3.52 20.23 -11.17
C THR A 394 -3.28 21.74 -11.27
N ALA A 395 -2.93 22.24 -12.46
CA ALA A 395 -2.67 23.65 -12.66
C ALA A 395 -3.92 24.49 -12.39
N GLU A 396 -5.08 24.08 -12.88
CA GLU A 396 -6.35 24.76 -12.62
C GLU A 396 -6.68 24.77 -11.13
N TRP A 397 -6.48 23.66 -10.41
CA TRP A 397 -6.69 23.61 -8.96
C TRP A 397 -5.82 24.64 -8.23
N TYR A 398 -4.50 24.64 -8.49
CA TYR A 398 -3.57 25.55 -7.81
C TYR A 398 -3.79 27.00 -8.21
N LEU A 399 -3.96 27.30 -9.49
CA LEU A 399 -4.11 28.67 -9.98
C LEU A 399 -5.44 29.31 -9.56
N ASN A 400 -6.47 28.50 -9.29
CA ASN A 400 -7.74 28.95 -8.72
C ASN A 400 -7.74 28.97 -7.19
N SER A 401 -6.80 28.29 -6.54
CA SER A 401 -6.59 28.38 -5.10
C SER A 401 -6.01 29.76 -4.72
N ARG A 402 -6.38 30.28 -3.54
CA ARG A 402 -5.81 31.55 -3.03
C ARG A 402 -4.33 31.44 -2.62
N SER A 403 -3.74 30.25 -2.75
CA SER A 403 -2.44 29.88 -2.19
C SER A 403 -1.39 29.50 -3.26
N CYS A 404 -1.59 29.85 -4.53
CA CYS A 404 -0.57 29.59 -5.56
C CYS A 404 0.67 30.45 -5.33
N SER A 405 1.75 29.85 -4.84
CA SER A 405 3.03 30.53 -4.68
C SER A 405 3.74 30.70 -6.04
N ALA A 406 4.68 31.65 -6.11
CA ALA A 406 5.53 31.81 -7.28
C ALA A 406 6.33 30.53 -7.61
N ALA A 407 6.72 29.75 -6.60
CA ALA A 407 7.47 28.52 -6.83
C ALA A 407 6.58 27.38 -7.37
N VAL A 408 5.31 27.31 -6.95
CA VAL A 408 4.32 26.39 -7.56
C VAL A 408 4.07 26.77 -9.01
N ALA A 409 3.88 28.06 -9.32
CA ALA A 409 3.71 28.52 -10.68
C ALA A 409 4.95 28.20 -11.56
N ARG A 410 6.17 28.38 -11.02
CA ARG A 410 7.43 27.95 -11.67
C ARG A 410 7.43 26.46 -11.96
N ALA A 411 7.04 25.65 -10.98
CA ALA A 411 6.99 24.21 -11.17
C ALA A 411 6.00 23.83 -12.29
N LEU A 412 4.76 24.33 -12.25
CA LEU A 412 3.77 24.04 -13.29
C LEU A 412 4.24 24.45 -14.69
N PHE A 413 4.98 25.57 -14.80
CA PHE A 413 5.56 26.04 -16.05
C PHE A 413 6.65 25.10 -16.57
N VAL A 414 7.63 24.77 -15.72
CA VAL A 414 8.74 23.86 -16.05
C VAL A 414 8.22 22.48 -16.43
N TYR A 415 7.17 22.01 -15.76
CA TYR A 415 6.54 20.73 -16.08
C TYR A 415 6.06 20.69 -17.52
N ARG A 416 5.31 21.73 -17.95
CA ARG A 416 4.77 21.81 -19.30
C ARG A 416 5.90 21.90 -20.33
N ALA A 417 7.02 22.54 -19.98
CA ALA A 417 8.18 22.62 -20.85
C ALA A 417 8.78 21.23 -21.11
N ASN A 418 8.90 20.39 -20.09
CA ASN A 418 9.40 19.02 -20.21
C ASN A 418 8.47 18.12 -21.07
N TYR A 419 7.16 18.44 -21.11
CA TYR A 419 6.21 17.74 -21.98
C TYR A 419 6.48 18.00 -23.47
N SER A 420 6.87 19.23 -23.84
CA SER A 420 7.16 19.62 -25.24
C SER A 420 8.35 18.87 -25.82
N THR A 421 9.36 18.57 -25.01
CA THR A 421 10.65 18.06 -25.52
C THR A 421 10.64 16.57 -25.82
N THR A 422 9.65 15.85 -25.30
CA THR A 422 9.49 14.40 -25.46
C THR A 422 8.60 14.03 -26.64
N SER A 423 7.62 14.88 -26.99
CA SER A 423 6.87 14.78 -28.23
C SER A 423 7.72 15.20 -29.43
N SER A 424 8.52 14.26 -29.97
CA SER A 424 9.29 14.34 -31.24
C SER A 424 9.63 15.76 -31.72
N ARG A 425 10.86 16.21 -31.41
CA ARG A 425 11.49 17.51 -31.73
C ARG A 425 11.43 17.99 -33.19
N ARG A 426 10.73 17.30 -34.09
CA ARG A 426 10.69 17.60 -35.52
C ARG A 426 9.63 18.63 -35.91
N HIS A 427 8.59 18.86 -35.09
CA HIS A 427 7.56 19.87 -35.40
C HIS A 427 7.05 20.56 -34.13
N TYR A 428 7.34 21.85 -33.99
CA TYR A 428 6.68 22.70 -33.00
C TYR A 428 5.19 22.75 -33.31
N ARG A 429 4.36 22.38 -32.32
CA ARG A 429 2.89 22.44 -32.44
C ARG A 429 2.39 23.67 -31.68
N PRO A 430 1.39 24.40 -32.21
CA PRO A 430 0.73 25.44 -31.44
C PRO A 430 0.16 24.87 -30.14
N VAL A 431 0.39 25.58 -29.04
CA VAL A 431 -0.17 25.35 -27.73
C VAL A 431 -1.68 25.62 -27.76
N SER A 432 -2.46 24.76 -27.10
CA SER A 432 -3.91 24.96 -26.99
C SER A 432 -4.25 26.23 -26.21
N ARG A 433 -5.41 26.84 -26.48
CA ARG A 433 -5.87 28.05 -25.76
C ARG A 433 -5.94 27.84 -24.25
N GLN A 434 -6.38 26.66 -23.80
CA GLN A 434 -6.41 26.31 -22.38
C GLN A 434 -5.01 26.34 -21.77
N CYS A 435 -4.04 25.69 -22.43
CA CYS A 435 -2.66 25.65 -21.96
C CYS A 435 -2.01 27.04 -21.97
N LEU A 436 -2.27 27.87 -22.99
CA LEU A 436 -1.83 29.26 -23.02
C LEU A 436 -2.42 30.07 -21.84
N GLY A 437 -3.70 29.84 -21.53
CA GLY A 437 -4.36 30.45 -20.37
C GLY A 437 -3.74 30.07 -19.03
N ILE A 438 -3.36 28.80 -18.86
CA ILE A 438 -2.67 28.29 -17.68
C ILE A 438 -1.26 28.89 -17.58
N LEU A 439 -0.47 28.82 -18.65
CA LEU A 439 0.92 29.29 -18.68
C LEU A 439 1.04 30.80 -18.47
N SER A 440 0.12 31.58 -19.03
CA SER A 440 0.09 33.04 -18.83
C SER A 440 -0.22 33.40 -17.39
N ARG A 441 -1.11 32.64 -16.73
CA ARG A 441 -1.39 32.79 -15.31
C ARG A 441 -0.20 32.40 -14.44
N CYS A 442 0.50 31.31 -14.77
CA CYS A 442 1.76 30.97 -14.11
C CYS A 442 2.76 32.12 -14.23
N ALA A 443 2.98 32.67 -15.43
CA ALA A 443 3.92 33.77 -15.66
C ALA A 443 3.57 35.05 -14.89
N GLU A 444 2.28 35.40 -14.83
CA GLU A 444 1.79 36.51 -14.02
C GLU A 444 2.14 36.31 -12.54
N ILE A 445 1.88 35.12 -11.98
CA ILE A 445 2.19 34.80 -10.57
C ILE A 445 3.70 34.80 -10.31
N MET A 446 4.49 34.15 -11.18
CA MET A 446 5.96 34.08 -11.05
C MET A 446 6.62 35.45 -11.08
N SER A 447 6.08 36.37 -11.87
CA SER A 447 6.57 37.74 -12.03
C SER A 447 5.98 38.72 -11.01
N SER A 448 5.20 38.23 -10.03
CA SER A 448 4.48 39.07 -9.06
C SER A 448 3.61 40.15 -9.74
N GLY A 449 3.00 39.81 -10.89
CA GLY A 449 2.12 40.68 -11.66
C GLY A 449 2.82 41.64 -12.63
N GLN A 450 4.15 41.59 -12.76
CA GLN A 450 4.87 42.43 -13.74
C GLN A 450 4.51 42.05 -15.19
N LEU A 451 4.24 40.77 -15.45
CA LEU A 451 3.73 40.28 -16.73
C LEU A 451 2.22 40.07 -16.63
N SER A 452 1.44 40.94 -17.29
CA SER A 452 -0.03 40.81 -17.30
C SER A 452 -0.48 39.65 -18.20
N ARG A 453 -1.44 38.86 -17.73
CA ARG A 453 -2.06 37.76 -18.50
C ARG A 453 -2.59 38.21 -19.86
N ASP A 454 -3.19 39.40 -19.94
CA ASP A 454 -3.76 39.93 -21.18
C ASP A 454 -2.67 40.30 -22.18
N GLN A 455 -1.56 40.86 -21.70
CA GLN A 455 -0.40 41.18 -22.54
C GLN A 455 0.26 39.89 -23.07
N MET A 456 0.42 38.90 -22.20
CA MET A 456 0.96 37.59 -22.53
C MET A 456 0.10 36.87 -23.58
N SER A 457 -1.22 37.01 -23.51
CA SER A 457 -2.12 36.36 -24.49
C SER A 457 -2.10 37.04 -25.87
N ALA A 458 -1.66 38.31 -25.94
CA ALA A 458 -1.73 39.13 -27.15
C ALA A 458 -0.38 39.34 -27.85
N ARG A 459 0.75 39.17 -27.15
CA ARG A 459 2.09 39.58 -27.63
C ARG A 459 3.16 38.54 -27.30
N VAL A 460 4.20 38.51 -28.13
CA VAL A 460 5.31 37.56 -28.01
C VAL A 460 6.39 38.05 -27.03
N GLU A 461 6.66 39.35 -27.02
CA GLU A 461 7.75 39.96 -26.24
C GLU A 461 7.68 39.65 -24.73
N PRO A 462 6.49 39.66 -24.07
CA PRO A 462 6.37 39.27 -22.67
C PRO A 462 6.80 37.82 -22.38
N TRP A 463 6.64 36.89 -23.33
CA TRP A 463 7.05 35.50 -23.14
C TRP A 463 8.56 35.34 -23.08
N LEU A 464 9.31 36.15 -23.82
CA LEU A 464 10.77 36.13 -23.77
C LEU A 464 11.28 36.55 -22.38
N GLN A 465 10.56 37.44 -21.71
CA GLN A 465 10.90 37.89 -20.35
C GLN A 465 10.63 36.82 -19.29
N THR A 466 9.77 35.83 -19.54
CA THR A 466 9.46 34.77 -18.58
C THR A 466 10.69 33.97 -18.14
N VAL A 467 11.70 33.85 -19.01
CA VAL A 467 12.96 33.15 -18.73
C VAL A 467 13.69 33.76 -17.53
N HIS A 468 13.62 35.08 -17.34
CA HIS A 468 14.27 35.76 -16.21
C HIS A 468 13.65 35.43 -14.85
N TYR A 469 12.41 34.96 -14.84
CA TYR A 469 11.70 34.57 -13.61
C TYR A 469 11.86 33.09 -13.28
N LEU A 470 12.69 32.35 -14.03
CA LEU A 470 13.02 30.95 -13.76
C LEU A 470 14.40 30.88 -13.09
N ASP A 471 14.47 30.33 -11.88
CA ASP A 471 15.68 30.26 -11.05
C ASP A 471 16.86 29.51 -11.73
N SER A 472 16.56 28.71 -12.75
CA SER A 472 17.50 28.11 -13.71
C SER A 472 16.66 27.58 -14.87
N PRO A 473 16.61 28.22 -16.06
CA PRO A 473 15.77 27.72 -17.14
C PRO A 473 16.29 26.37 -17.61
N PRO A 474 15.55 25.25 -17.42
CA PRO A 474 15.95 24.01 -18.07
C PRO A 474 16.00 24.26 -19.58
N GLY A 475 16.93 23.62 -20.28
CA GLY A 475 17.07 23.75 -21.75
C GLY A 475 15.77 23.45 -22.51
N ASP A 476 14.81 22.83 -21.83
CA ASP A 476 13.49 22.46 -22.33
C ASP A 476 12.46 23.62 -22.33
N VAL A 477 12.75 24.76 -21.70
CA VAL A 477 11.85 25.94 -21.68
C VAL A 477 11.81 26.66 -23.02
N VAL A 478 12.95 26.76 -23.71
CA VAL A 478 13.06 27.45 -25.00
C VAL A 478 12.11 26.84 -26.04
N PRO A 479 12.06 25.49 -26.19
CA PRO A 479 11.06 24.85 -27.04
C PRO A 479 9.61 25.25 -26.72
N LEU A 480 9.24 25.33 -25.44
CA LEU A 480 7.89 25.73 -25.03
C LEU A 480 7.59 27.18 -25.41
N ILE A 481 8.53 28.10 -25.19
CA ILE A 481 8.36 29.50 -25.57
C ILE A 481 8.14 29.60 -27.09
N ASN A 482 8.90 28.87 -27.89
CA ASN A 482 8.71 28.83 -29.34
C ASN A 482 7.32 28.32 -29.75
N GLU A 483 6.81 27.26 -29.11
CA GLU A 483 5.43 26.79 -29.35
C GLU A 483 4.38 27.86 -29.02
N ILE A 484 4.60 28.62 -27.94
CA ILE A 484 3.69 29.70 -27.52
C ILE A 484 3.71 30.84 -28.54
N CYS A 485 4.90 31.28 -28.97
CA CYS A 485 5.06 32.32 -29.98
C CYS A 485 4.31 31.97 -31.28
N LEU A 486 4.45 30.73 -31.74
CA LEU A 486 3.73 30.21 -32.91
C LEU A 486 2.21 30.25 -32.74
N SER A 487 1.72 30.02 -31.53
CA SER A 487 0.29 30.03 -31.21
C SER A 487 -0.33 31.43 -31.28
N ILE A 488 0.46 32.45 -30.90
CA ILE A 488 0.03 33.85 -30.91
C ILE A 488 0.08 34.43 -32.32
N GLN A 489 1.10 34.08 -33.11
CA GLN A 489 1.31 34.63 -34.45
C GLN A 489 0.47 33.95 -35.55
N GLY A 490 -0.16 32.80 -35.26
CA GLY A 490 -1.13 32.14 -36.16
C GLY A 490 -0.54 31.48 -37.41
N THR A 491 0.68 31.81 -37.83
CA THR A 491 1.41 31.18 -38.96
C THR A 491 2.90 31.57 -38.92
N VAL A 492 3.77 30.62 -39.27
CA VAL A 492 5.24 30.62 -39.16
C VAL A 492 5.91 31.78 -39.91
N HIS A 493 6.77 32.54 -39.21
CA HIS A 493 8.02 33.04 -39.79
C HIS A 493 9.19 32.43 -39.00
N PRO A 494 10.15 31.73 -39.64
CA PRO A 494 11.17 30.95 -38.96
C PRO A 494 12.36 31.85 -38.57
N GLU A 495 12.12 32.90 -37.80
CA GLU A 495 13.19 33.46 -36.96
C GLU A 495 13.14 32.68 -35.65
N VAL A 496 13.77 31.51 -35.68
CA VAL A 496 13.96 30.66 -34.49
C VAL A 496 14.67 31.52 -33.46
N VAL A 497 14.05 31.72 -32.30
CA VAL A 497 14.69 32.38 -31.17
C VAL A 497 15.87 31.51 -30.72
N THR A 498 17.06 31.85 -31.18
CA THR A 498 18.32 31.31 -30.69
C THR A 498 18.76 32.16 -29.50
N PHE A 499 18.64 31.61 -28.30
CA PHE A 499 19.17 32.21 -27.08
C PHE A 499 20.66 31.92 -26.91
#